data_AF-A0A809Q0Z0-F1
#
_entry.id   AF-A0A809Q0Z0-F1
#
_cell.length_a   1.000
_cell.length_b   1.000
_cell.length_c   1.000
_cell.angle_alpha   90.00
_cell.angle_beta   90.00
_cell.angle_gamma   90.00
#
_symmetry.space_group_name_H-M   'P 1'
#
loop_
_entity.id
_entity.type
_entity.pdbx_description
1 polymer ?
#
loop_
_entity_poly.entity_id
_entity_poly.type
_entity_poly.pdbx_seq_one_letter_code
_entity_poly.pdbx_strand_id
1 'polypeptide(L)'
;MHIKKLLLLSLFLLPLASQAQTEAPKELVLNQEQLAKYGQTYKTAEVRHLRQFLNTYADHRQDVSPAEERAASVLDELKIDKKILKGKFLVYLFSNFLGGGKGVSIVSQDHPEIKLDFWVYKIEDNECEVRDLLVQQDKRDIEAFKIVYRNYLHHKTLYM
;
A
#
# COMPACT_ATOMS: atom_id res chain seq x y z
N MET A 1 52.70 32.95 -38.80
CA MET A 1 51.77 32.95 -37.64
C MET A 1 52.33 32.00 -36.59
N HIS A 2 53.20 32.42 -35.67
CA HIS A 2 52.98 33.19 -34.43
C HIS A 2 52.24 32.46 -33.29
N ILE A 3 53.06 31.86 -32.41
CA ILE A 3 53.13 31.87 -30.93
C ILE A 3 51.85 31.74 -30.05
N LYS A 4 52.00 30.86 -29.02
CA LYS A 4 51.62 30.95 -27.57
C LYS A 4 50.62 29.86 -27.15
N LYS A 5 51.03 28.88 -26.34
CA LYS A 5 51.27 28.87 -24.87
C LYS A 5 50.06 29.34 -24.04
N LEU A 6 49.64 28.41 -23.17
CA LEU A 6 49.39 28.57 -21.73
C LEU A 6 47.95 28.76 -21.19
N LEU A 7 47.65 27.87 -20.23
CA LEU A 7 46.94 28.04 -18.94
C LEU A 7 45.43 28.38 -18.98
N LEU A 8 44.58 27.44 -18.53
CA LEU A 8 44.00 27.37 -17.15
C LEU A 8 43.09 28.57 -16.86
N LEU A 9 41.79 28.31 -16.70
CA LEU A 9 41.11 28.64 -15.45
C LEU A 9 39.80 27.85 -15.34
N SER A 10 39.72 27.12 -14.23
CA SER A 10 38.55 26.56 -13.61
C SER A 10 37.34 27.50 -13.59
N LEU A 11 36.16 26.95 -13.85
CA LEU A 11 34.93 27.41 -13.22
C LEU A 11 34.23 26.19 -12.62
N PHE A 12 34.47 26.06 -11.31
CA PHE A 12 33.60 25.42 -10.36
C PHE A 12 32.14 25.77 -10.66
N LEU A 13 31.33 24.76 -10.96
CA LEU A 13 29.92 24.73 -10.60
C LEU A 13 29.59 23.30 -10.16
N LEU A 14 30.13 22.89 -9.01
CA LEU A 14 29.25 22.18 -8.08
C LEU A 14 28.22 23.21 -7.66
N PRO A 15 26.93 22.93 -7.85
CA PRO A 15 26.15 22.85 -6.64
C PRO A 15 25.11 21.72 -6.68
N LEU A 16 24.95 21.11 -5.50
CA LEU A 16 23.79 20.33 -5.10
C LEU A 16 23.68 18.98 -5.83
N ALA A 17 24.63 18.06 -5.60
CA ALA A 17 24.34 17.04 -4.59
C ALA A 17 23.44 17.61 -3.49
N SER A 18 22.13 17.67 -3.79
CA SER A 18 21.13 17.83 -2.76
C SER A 18 21.29 16.58 -1.91
N GLN A 19 22.11 16.70 -0.89
CA GLN A 19 21.89 16.03 0.37
C GLN A 19 20.51 16.51 0.84
N ALA A 20 19.46 15.98 0.22
CA ALA A 20 18.43 15.42 1.04
C ALA A 20 19.19 14.42 1.91
N GLN A 21 19.57 14.85 3.11
CA GLN A 21 19.61 13.93 4.22
C GLN A 21 18.18 13.39 4.26
N THR A 22 17.93 12.36 3.47
CA THR A 22 16.74 11.54 3.59
C THR A 22 16.86 11.01 4.99
N GLU A 23 16.16 11.65 5.94
CA GLU A 23 16.16 11.17 7.32
C GLU A 23 15.88 9.67 7.26
N ALA A 24 16.71 8.89 7.96
CA ALA A 24 16.49 7.46 8.03
C ALA A 24 15.02 7.22 8.45
N PRO A 25 14.32 6.26 7.82
CA PRO A 25 12.94 6.00 8.15
C PRO A 25 12.80 5.71 9.64
N LYS A 26 11.83 6.36 10.28
CA LYS A 26 11.54 6.19 11.71
C LYS A 26 10.25 5.41 11.87
N GLU A 27 10.20 4.61 12.93
CA GLU A 27 9.00 3.87 13.29
C GLU A 27 7.83 4.83 13.54
N LEU A 28 6.67 4.51 12.99
CA LEU A 28 5.42 5.20 13.29
C LEU A 28 5.00 4.86 14.72
N VAL A 29 4.87 5.87 15.56
CA VAL A 29 4.39 5.72 16.94
C VAL A 29 3.07 6.45 17.08
N LEU A 30 1.98 5.69 17.18
CA LEU A 30 0.64 6.22 17.42
C LEU A 30 0.39 6.30 18.92
N ASN A 31 -0.18 7.41 19.37
CA ASN A 31 -0.70 7.50 20.73
C ASN A 31 -1.97 6.62 20.89
N GLN A 32 -2.47 6.46 22.11
CA GLN A 32 -3.60 5.57 22.39
C GLN A 32 -4.88 5.95 21.64
N GLU A 33 -5.16 7.26 21.49
CA GLU A 33 -6.33 7.74 20.75
C GLU A 33 -6.22 7.44 19.26
N GLN A 34 -5.05 7.71 18.67
CA GLN A 34 -4.75 7.41 17.28
C GLN A 34 -4.82 5.91 17.01
N LEU A 35 -4.28 5.08 17.91
CA LEU A 35 -4.35 3.62 17.81
C LEU A 35 -5.79 3.13 17.89
N ALA A 36 -6.60 3.68 18.80
CA ALA A 36 -8.01 3.33 18.92
C ALA A 36 -8.78 3.72 17.65
N LYS A 37 -8.57 4.92 17.12
CA LYS A 37 -9.16 5.37 15.84
C LYS A 37 -8.73 4.50 14.67
N TYR A 38 -7.45 4.16 14.61
CA TYR A 38 -6.91 3.25 13.60
C TYR A 38 -7.54 1.85 13.70
N GLY A 39 -7.77 1.34 14.91
CA GLY A 39 -8.50 0.10 15.15
C GLY A 39 -9.96 0.13 14.68
N GLN A 40 -10.62 1.30 14.62
CA GLN A 40 -11.98 1.41 14.08
C GLN A 40 -12.02 1.20 12.55
N THR A 41 -10.92 1.46 11.84
CA THR A 41 -10.83 1.21 10.38
C THR A 41 -11.17 -0.25 10.04
N TYR A 42 -10.71 -1.20 10.86
CA TYR A 42 -10.98 -2.63 10.66
C TYR A 42 -12.45 -3.03 10.84
N LYS A 43 -13.27 -2.14 11.42
CA LYS A 43 -14.69 -2.38 11.66
C LYS A 43 -15.58 -1.76 10.58
N THR A 44 -15.03 -0.99 9.64
CA THR A 44 -15.85 -0.37 8.59
C THR A 44 -16.35 -1.41 7.58
N ALA A 45 -17.45 -1.09 6.90
CA ALA A 45 -18.03 -1.97 5.90
C ALA A 45 -17.03 -2.26 4.76
N GLU A 46 -16.26 -1.26 4.34
CA GLU A 46 -15.32 -1.35 3.23
C GLU A 46 -14.19 -2.36 3.52
N VAL A 47 -13.60 -2.32 4.72
CA VAL A 47 -12.52 -3.25 5.10
C VAL A 47 -13.06 -4.67 5.28
N ARG A 48 -14.24 -4.81 5.90
CA ARG A 48 -14.88 -6.12 6.04
C ARG A 48 -15.26 -6.73 4.70
N HIS A 49 -15.78 -5.92 3.78
CA HIS A 49 -16.13 -6.35 2.42
C HIS A 49 -14.88 -6.75 1.65
N LEU A 50 -13.81 -5.95 1.71
CA LEU A 50 -12.53 -6.30 1.08
C LEU A 50 -12.00 -7.65 1.61
N ARG A 51 -12.10 -7.90 2.91
CA ARG A 51 -11.72 -9.19 3.50
C ARG A 51 -12.57 -10.34 2.96
N GLN A 52 -13.88 -10.13 2.82
CA GLN A 52 -14.79 -11.11 2.22
C GLN A 52 -14.41 -11.38 0.75
N PHE A 53 -14.24 -10.34 -0.06
CA PHE A 53 -13.83 -10.45 -1.46
C PHE A 53 -12.55 -11.28 -1.61
N LEU A 54 -11.50 -10.97 -0.85
CA LEU A 54 -10.23 -11.70 -0.93
C LEU A 54 -10.37 -13.17 -0.52
N ASN A 55 -11.23 -13.48 0.46
CA ASN A 55 -11.51 -14.86 0.86
C ASN A 55 -12.27 -15.61 -0.23
N THR A 56 -13.32 -14.99 -0.79
CA THR A 56 -14.08 -15.55 -1.92
C THR A 56 -13.16 -15.80 -3.10
N TYR A 57 -12.33 -14.82 -3.50
CA TYR A 57 -11.36 -14.98 -4.57
C TYR A 57 -10.40 -16.16 -4.33
N ALA A 58 -9.86 -16.27 -3.12
CA ALA A 58 -8.90 -17.31 -2.79
C ALA A 58 -9.54 -18.70 -2.81
N ASP A 59 -10.69 -18.87 -2.17
CA ASP A 59 -11.34 -20.17 -2.00
C ASP A 59 -12.17 -20.59 -3.23
N HIS A 60 -12.92 -19.64 -3.80
CA HIS A 60 -13.92 -19.87 -4.84
C HIS A 60 -13.91 -18.73 -5.87
N ARG A 61 -12.82 -18.63 -6.65
CA ARG A 61 -12.62 -17.59 -7.68
C ARG A 61 -13.82 -17.40 -8.63
N GLN A 62 -14.53 -18.48 -8.95
CA GLN A 62 -15.70 -18.47 -9.83
C GLN A 62 -16.97 -17.89 -9.18
N ASP A 63 -16.98 -17.73 -7.86
CA ASP A 63 -18.08 -17.15 -7.08
C ASP A 63 -17.90 -15.64 -6.85
N VAL A 64 -16.80 -15.05 -7.35
CA VAL A 64 -16.59 -13.60 -7.33
C VAL A 64 -17.71 -12.93 -8.13
N SER A 65 -18.27 -11.85 -7.58
CA SER A 65 -19.37 -11.15 -8.22
C SER A 65 -18.92 -10.50 -9.54
N PRO A 66 -19.80 -10.38 -10.55
CA PRO A 66 -19.46 -9.69 -11.81
C PRO A 66 -18.98 -8.25 -11.62
N ALA A 67 -19.45 -7.55 -10.57
CA ALA A 67 -19.02 -6.20 -10.24
C ALA A 67 -17.55 -6.10 -9.81
N GLU A 68 -16.99 -7.20 -9.27
CA GLU A 68 -15.64 -7.27 -8.71
C GLU A 68 -14.66 -8.02 -9.63
N GLU A 69 -15.15 -8.49 -10.78
CA GLU A 69 -14.38 -9.32 -11.73
C GLU A 69 -13.13 -8.61 -12.24
N ARG A 70 -13.17 -7.27 -12.35
CA ARG A 70 -12.00 -6.46 -12.71
C ARG A 70 -10.87 -6.63 -11.68
N ALA A 71 -11.17 -6.47 -10.39
CA ALA A 71 -10.17 -6.63 -9.33
C ALA A 71 -9.66 -8.08 -9.25
N ALA A 72 -10.54 -9.06 -9.46
CA ALA A 72 -10.17 -10.47 -9.49
C ALA A 72 -9.27 -10.82 -10.69
N SER A 73 -9.54 -10.26 -11.86
CA SER A 73 -8.68 -10.43 -13.05
C SER A 73 -7.27 -9.90 -12.81
N VAL A 74 -7.14 -8.74 -12.15
CA VAL A 74 -5.82 -8.21 -11.77
C VAL A 74 -5.11 -9.15 -10.78
N LEU A 75 -5.82 -9.72 -9.80
CA LEU A 75 -5.23 -10.71 -8.89
C LEU A 75 -4.75 -11.97 -9.63
N ASP A 76 -5.47 -12.42 -10.66
CA ASP A 76 -5.08 -13.56 -11.50
C ASP A 76 -3.75 -13.30 -12.22
N GLU A 77 -3.54 -12.08 -12.72
CA GLU A 77 -2.30 -11.66 -13.38
C GLU A 77 -1.11 -11.59 -12.41
N LEU A 78 -1.35 -11.16 -11.17
CA LEU A 78 -0.32 -11.03 -10.14
C LEU A 78 0.22 -12.38 -9.64
N LYS A 79 -0.55 -13.46 -9.82
CA LYS A 79 -0.16 -14.84 -9.41
C LYS A 79 0.29 -14.94 -7.95
N ILE A 80 -0.34 -14.18 -7.06
CA ILE A 80 -0.07 -14.23 -5.63
C ILE A 80 -0.60 -15.56 -5.08
N ASP A 81 0.17 -16.22 -4.20
CA ASP A 81 -0.30 -17.43 -3.53
C ASP A 81 -1.59 -17.12 -2.74
N LYS A 82 -2.65 -17.86 -3.04
CA LYS A 82 -3.96 -17.74 -2.39
C LYS A 82 -3.88 -17.88 -0.87
N LYS A 83 -2.91 -18.64 -0.34
CA LYS A 83 -2.66 -18.72 1.11
C LYS A 83 -2.24 -17.38 1.70
N ILE A 84 -1.44 -16.59 0.98
CA ILE A 84 -1.06 -15.24 1.40
C ILE A 84 -2.30 -14.35 1.42
N LEU A 85 -3.16 -14.43 0.39
CA LEU A 85 -4.40 -13.65 0.34
C LEU A 85 -5.35 -13.98 1.50
N LYS A 86 -5.38 -15.23 1.98
CA LYS A 86 -6.14 -15.64 3.17
C LYS A 86 -5.47 -15.28 4.51
N GLY A 87 -4.21 -14.86 4.47
CA GLY A 87 -3.44 -14.47 5.65
C GLY A 87 -3.90 -13.13 6.23
N LYS A 88 -3.15 -12.66 7.22
CA LYS A 88 -3.41 -11.40 7.92
C LYS A 88 -2.89 -10.23 7.11
N PHE A 89 -3.71 -9.19 6.99
CA PHE A 89 -3.31 -7.93 6.36
C PHE A 89 -3.47 -6.75 7.30
N LEU A 90 -2.46 -5.90 7.34
CA LEU A 90 -2.52 -4.57 7.95
C LEU A 90 -3.09 -3.57 6.93
N VAL A 91 -4.09 -2.78 7.32
CA VAL A 91 -4.61 -1.66 6.50
C VAL A 91 -3.79 -0.41 6.78
N TYR A 92 -2.77 -0.12 5.98
CA TYR A 92 -1.83 0.98 6.27
C TYR A 92 -2.26 2.34 5.70
N LEU A 93 -3.16 2.38 4.72
CA LEU A 93 -3.85 3.61 4.29
C LEU A 93 -5.34 3.35 4.12
N PHE A 94 -6.14 4.31 4.61
CA PHE A 94 -7.59 4.31 4.46
C PHE A 94 -8.07 5.75 4.27
N SER A 95 -8.49 6.10 3.06
CA SER A 95 -8.80 7.49 2.69
C SER A 95 -10.00 7.56 1.74
N ASN A 96 -10.62 8.74 1.66
CA ASN A 96 -11.66 9.00 0.66
C ASN A 96 -11.03 8.98 -0.73
N PHE A 97 -11.67 8.27 -1.67
CA PHE A 97 -11.25 8.27 -3.06
C PHE A 97 -12.00 9.38 -3.84
N LEU A 98 -11.32 10.07 -4.76
CA LEU A 98 -11.89 11.22 -5.50
C LEU A 98 -13.15 10.85 -6.32
N GLY A 99 -13.25 9.59 -6.76
CA GLY A 99 -14.43 9.04 -7.45
C GLY A 99 -15.55 8.53 -6.55
N GLY A 100 -15.50 8.82 -5.24
CA GLY A 100 -16.38 8.24 -4.23
C GLY A 100 -15.83 6.92 -3.67
N GLY A 101 -16.35 6.46 -2.53
CA GLY A 101 -15.82 5.30 -1.83
C GLY A 101 -14.49 5.54 -1.11
N LYS A 102 -13.73 4.46 -0.88
CA LYS A 102 -12.49 4.44 -0.09
C LYS A 102 -11.34 3.82 -0.88
N GLY A 103 -10.16 4.44 -0.78
CA GLY A 103 -8.90 3.77 -1.05
C GLY A 103 -8.48 2.97 0.18
N VAL A 104 -8.27 1.67 0.02
CA VAL A 104 -7.88 0.74 1.08
C VAL A 104 -6.56 0.08 0.67
N SER A 105 -5.45 0.55 1.25
CA SER A 105 -4.14 -0.03 1.01
C SER A 105 -3.79 -1.01 2.11
N ILE A 106 -3.47 -2.24 1.71
CA ILE A 106 -3.17 -3.34 2.61
C ILE A 106 -1.79 -3.91 2.37
N VAL A 107 -1.18 -4.46 3.42
CA VAL A 107 0.09 -5.18 3.36
C VAL A 107 -0.03 -6.48 4.14
N SER A 108 0.48 -7.59 3.59
CA SER A 108 0.49 -8.85 4.33
C SER A 108 1.44 -8.75 5.52
N GLN A 109 0.99 -9.19 6.70
CA GLN A 109 1.82 -9.18 7.91
C GLN A 109 2.94 -10.23 7.85
N ASP A 110 2.67 -11.38 7.21
CA ASP A 110 3.64 -12.48 7.07
C ASP A 110 4.50 -12.33 5.80
N HIS A 111 3.99 -11.61 4.80
CA HIS A 111 4.66 -11.33 3.52
C HIS A 111 4.66 -9.83 3.18
N PRO A 112 5.42 -8.98 3.90
CA PRO A 112 5.32 -7.52 3.75
C PRO A 112 5.63 -7.00 2.34
N GLU A 113 6.33 -7.77 1.51
CA GLU A 113 6.54 -7.50 0.09
C GLU A 113 5.24 -7.48 -0.74
N ILE A 114 4.17 -8.08 -0.23
CA ILE A 114 2.84 -8.11 -0.86
C ILE A 114 2.02 -6.93 -0.31
N LYS A 115 1.98 -5.87 -1.11
CA LYS A 115 1.16 -4.68 -0.90
C LYS A 115 0.12 -4.57 -2.02
N LEU A 116 -1.12 -4.26 -1.65
CA LEU A 116 -2.25 -4.19 -2.57
C LEU A 116 -3.08 -2.94 -2.25
N ASP A 117 -3.46 -2.19 -3.29
CA ASP A 117 -4.30 -1.01 -3.14
C ASP A 117 -5.66 -1.24 -3.79
N PHE A 118 -6.71 -1.23 -2.99
CA PHE A 118 -8.07 -1.44 -3.48
C PHE A 118 -8.85 -0.14 -3.50
N TRP A 119 -9.71 0.01 -4.50
CA TRP A 119 -10.82 0.94 -4.45
C TRP A 119 -12.09 0.21 -4.07
N VAL A 120 -12.60 0.48 -2.87
CA VAL A 120 -13.84 -0.09 -2.36
C VAL A 120 -14.93 0.98 -2.37
N TYR A 121 -15.96 0.75 -3.15
CA TYR A 121 -17.08 1.69 -3.30
C TYR A 121 -18.25 1.26 -2.41
N LYS A 122 -18.81 2.21 -1.66
CA LYS A 122 -20.00 1.97 -0.83
C LYS A 122 -21.24 2.27 -1.67
N ILE A 123 -22.10 1.27 -1.84
CA ILE A 123 -23.36 1.39 -2.60
C ILE A 123 -24.43 1.97 -1.68
N GLU A 124 -24.66 1.29 -0.55
CA GLU A 124 -25.56 1.71 0.53
C GLU A 124 -25.04 1.23 1.89
N ASP A 125 -25.83 1.38 2.96
CA ASP A 125 -25.39 1.02 4.30
C ASP A 125 -25.08 -0.48 4.41
N ASN A 126 -23.80 -0.79 4.62
CA ASN A 126 -23.22 -2.13 4.68
C ASN A 126 -23.14 -2.91 3.36
N GLU A 127 -23.47 -2.28 2.23
CA GLU A 127 -23.25 -2.85 0.91
C GLU A 127 -22.08 -2.14 0.22
N CYS A 128 -21.09 -2.92 -0.20
CA CYS A 128 -19.86 -2.43 -0.81
C CYS A 128 -19.52 -3.28 -2.04
N GLU A 129 -18.65 -2.75 -2.89
CA GLU A 129 -18.08 -3.45 -4.03
C GLU A 129 -16.60 -3.09 -4.18
N VAL A 130 -15.75 -4.07 -4.51
CA VAL A 130 -14.37 -3.82 -4.89
C VAL A 130 -14.31 -3.47 -6.38
N ARG A 131 -14.18 -2.17 -6.71
CA ARG A 131 -14.22 -1.69 -8.10
C ARG A 131 -12.92 -1.88 -8.85
N ASP A 132 -11.79 -1.75 -8.16
CA ASP A 132 -10.48 -1.84 -8.79
C ASP A 132 -9.40 -2.29 -7.81
N LEU A 133 -8.34 -2.86 -8.37
CA LEU A 133 -7.09 -3.14 -7.70
C LEU A 133 -5.98 -2.40 -8.44
N LEU A 134 -5.38 -1.42 -7.77
CA LEU A 134 -4.22 -0.71 -8.26
C LEU A 134 -2.96 -1.44 -7.80
N VAL A 135 -2.14 -1.85 -8.76
CA VAL A 135 -0.85 -2.46 -8.46
C VAL A 135 0.19 -1.35 -8.33
N GLN A 136 0.67 -1.10 -7.10
CA GLN A 136 1.84 -0.26 -6.89
C GLN A 136 3.05 -0.91 -7.57
N GLN A 137 3.43 -0.41 -8.74
CA GLN A 137 4.61 -0.88 -9.48
C GLN A 137 5.93 -0.44 -8.82
N ASP A 138 5.89 0.58 -7.97
CA ASP A 138 7.09 1.09 -7.30
C ASP A 138 7.42 0.26 -6.05
N LYS A 139 8.31 -0.71 -6.24
CA LYS A 139 8.91 -1.52 -5.17
C LYS A 139 9.98 -0.76 -4.36
N ARG A 140 10.28 0.50 -4.72
CA ARG A 140 11.28 1.27 -3.99
C ARG A 140 10.72 1.56 -2.60
N ASP A 141 11.52 1.09 -1.64
CA ASP A 141 11.41 1.32 -0.22
C ASP A 141 10.45 0.43 0.59
N ILE A 142 10.32 -0.84 0.19
CA ILE A 142 9.75 -1.86 1.09
C ILE A 142 10.51 -1.94 2.42
N GLU A 143 11.81 -1.67 2.41
CA GLU A 143 12.63 -1.69 3.63
C GLU A 143 12.33 -0.50 4.55
N ALA A 144 12.19 0.73 4.05
CA ALA A 144 11.66 1.81 4.90
C ALA A 144 10.24 1.53 5.35
N PHE A 145 9.38 0.97 4.48
CA PHE A 145 8.02 0.63 4.87
C PHE A 145 8.00 -0.33 6.07
N LYS A 146 8.81 -1.39 6.02
CA LYS A 146 8.97 -2.35 7.13
C LYS A 146 9.48 -1.66 8.41
N ILE A 147 10.33 -0.65 8.28
CA ILE A 147 10.80 0.14 9.43
C ILE A 147 9.66 1.02 9.98
N VAL A 148 9.02 1.82 9.12
CA VAL A 148 7.93 2.73 9.50
C VAL A 148 6.79 1.96 10.18
N TYR A 149 6.39 0.81 9.65
CA TYR A 149 5.25 0.04 10.14
C TYR A 149 5.64 -1.14 11.04
N ARG A 150 6.89 -1.26 11.51
CA ARG A 150 7.40 -2.40 12.29
C ARG A 150 6.49 -2.77 13.47
N ASN A 151 6.04 -1.78 14.23
CA ASN A 151 5.20 -1.97 15.42
C ASN A 151 3.79 -2.49 15.08
N TYR A 152 3.35 -2.35 13.84
CA TYR A 152 2.01 -2.72 13.40
C TYR A 152 1.98 -3.97 12.52
N LEU A 153 3.07 -4.25 11.77
CA LEU A 153 3.22 -5.49 10.99
C LEU A 153 3.16 -6.74 11.87
N HIS A 154 3.61 -6.66 13.12
CA HIS A 154 3.54 -7.77 14.08
C HIS A 154 2.44 -7.61 15.14
N HIS A 155 1.50 -6.69 14.92
CA HIS A 155 0.48 -6.39 15.92
C HIS A 155 -0.59 -7.48 15.98
N LYS A 156 -0.85 -8.00 17.18
CA LYS A 156 -1.72 -9.16 17.41
C LYS A 156 -3.20 -8.94 17.08
N THR A 157 -3.64 -7.70 16.91
CA THR A 157 -5.07 -7.36 16.73
C THR A 157 -5.35 -6.34 15.62
N LEU A 158 -4.32 -5.80 14.96
CA LEU A 158 -4.51 -4.83 13.87
C LEU A 158 -4.32 -5.55 12.55
N TYR A 159 -5.30 -6.38 12.23
CA TYR A 159 -5.36 -7.08 10.96
C TYR A 159 -6.81 -7.32 10.54
N MET A 160 -7.01 -7.46 9.23
CA MET A 160 -8.22 -8.02 8.62
C MET A 160 -8.04 -9.50 8.32
#